data_AF-A0A5M4B0R3-F1
#
_entry.id   AF-A0A5M4B0R3-F1
#
_cell.length_a   1.000
_cell.length_b   1.000
_cell.length_c   1.000
_cell.angle_alpha   90.00
_cell.angle_beta   90.00
_cell.angle_gamma   90.00
#
_symmetry.space_group_name_H-M   'P 1'
#
loop_
_entity.id
_entity.type
_entity.pdbx_description
1 polymer ?
#
loop_
_entity_poly.entity_id
_entity_poly.type
_entity_poly.pdbx_seq_one_letter_code
_entity_poly.pdbx_strand_id
1 'polypeptide(L)' 'MNNIAEGFERDSDKEFQRFLKIAKGSAGEVRSMLSISVDLNYMSKEEAETIVNRYITLSSRISRFIQYLNSSIKK' A
#
# COMPACT_ATOMS: atom_id res chain seq x y z
N MET A 1 -6.77 -2.85 -0.49
CA MET A 1 -7.51 -2.82 0.79
C MET A 1 -7.70 -4.23 1.34
N ASN A 2 -8.02 -5.21 0.50
CA ASN A 2 -8.19 -6.63 0.86
C ASN A 2 -7.04 -7.18 1.72
N ASN A 3 -5.78 -7.00 1.33
CA ASN A 3 -4.63 -7.46 2.12
C ASN A 3 -4.58 -6.87 3.54
N ILE A 4 -5.03 -5.62 3.74
CA ILE A 4 -5.05 -5.02 5.09
C ILE A 4 -6.12 -5.70 5.95
N ALA A 5 -7.32 -5.88 5.41
CA ALA A 5 -8.42 -6.55 6.11
C ALA A 5 -8.09 -8.02 6.37
N GLU A 6 -7.59 -8.74 5.37
CA GLU A 6 -7.21 -10.14 5.50
C GLU A 6 -6.13 -10.35 6.57
N GLY A 7 -5.14 -9.46 6.62
CA GLY A 7 -4.11 -9.50 7.65
C GLY A 7 -4.62 -9.18 9.05
N PHE A 8 -5.61 -8.27 9.15
CA PHE A 8 -6.21 -7.89 10.43
C PHE A 8 -7.03 -9.02 11.04
N GLU A 9 -7.70 -9.83 10.21
CA GLU A 9 -8.43 -11.04 10.63
C GLU A 9 -7.50 -12.22 10.96
N ARG A 10 -6.17 -12.06 10.94
CA ARG A 10 -5.21 -13.11 11.38
C ARG A 10 -4.90 -12.97 12.87
N ASP A 11 -4.79 -14.09 13.56
CA ASP A 11 -4.54 -14.16 15.01
C ASP A 11 -3.09 -13.82 15.45
N SER A 12 -2.29 -13.15 14.61
CA SER A 12 -0.89 -12.85 14.92
C SER A 12 -0.43 -11.53 14.34
N ASP A 13 0.22 -10.71 15.18
CA ASP A 13 0.87 -9.47 14.75
C ASP A 13 1.89 -9.69 13.63
N LYS A 14 2.60 -10.83 13.63
CA LYS A 14 3.57 -11.17 12.58
C LYS A 14 2.89 -11.39 11.23
N GLU A 15 1.76 -12.10 11.24
CA GLU A 15 0.93 -12.32 10.06
C GLU A 15 0.34 -10.99 9.59
N PHE A 16 -0.21 -10.18 10.50
CA PHE A 16 -0.76 -8.88 10.14
C PHE A 16 0.29 -7.98 9.47
N GLN A 17 1.50 -7.90 10.04
CA GLN A 17 2.61 -7.16 9.44
C GLN A 17 3.00 -7.69 8.05
N ARG A 18 3.01 -9.00 7.83
CA ARG A 18 3.27 -9.61 6.53
C ARG A 18 2.24 -9.13 5.50
N PHE A 19 0.97 -9.16 5.86
CA PHE A 19 -0.11 -8.69 5.01
C PHE A 19 -0.07 -7.18 4.74
N LEU A 20 0.35 -6.36 5.72
CA LEU A 20 0.60 -4.93 5.50
C LEU A 20 1.75 -4.69 4.50
N LYS A 21 2.82 -5.50 4.53
CA LYS A 21 3.90 -5.43 3.54
C LYS A 21 3.39 -5.77 2.14
N ILE A 22 2.54 -6.80 2.01
CA ILE A 22 1.90 -7.15 0.74
C ILE A 22 1.02 -5.99 0.25
N ALA A 23 0.19 -5.41 1.12
CA ALA A 23 -0.65 -4.25 0.79
C ALA A 23 0.16 -3.05 0.28
N LYS A 24 1.32 -2.78 0.89
CA LYS A 24 2.26 -1.75 0.43
C LYS A 24 2.87 -2.10 -0.94
N GLY A 25 3.20 -3.37 -1.18
CA GLY A 25 3.65 -3.87 -2.48
C GLY A 25 2.62 -3.63 -3.59
N SER A 26 1.37 -4.05 -3.36
CA SER A 26 0.26 -3.82 -4.31
C SER A 26 0.02 -2.33 -4.59
N ALA A 27 0.19 -1.46 -3.59
CA ALA A 27 0.14 -0.01 -3.80
C ALA A 27 1.28 0.50 -4.70
N GLY A 28 2.44 -0.15 -4.68
CA GLY A 28 3.54 0.08 -5.62
C GLY A 28 3.17 -0.30 -7.05
N GLU A 29 2.63 -1.50 -7.23
CA GLU A 29 2.21 -2.03 -8.54
C GLU A 29 1.16 -1.15 -9.21
N VAL A 30 0.16 -0.67 -8.47
CA VAL A 30 -0.86 0.26 -9.02
C VAL A 30 -0.21 1.54 -9.55
N ARG A 31 0.81 2.08 -8.87
CA ARG A 31 1.52 3.28 -9.37
C ARG A 31 2.26 3.01 -10.67
N SER A 32 2.92 1.86 -10.79
CA SER A 32 3.57 1.44 -12.04
C SER A 32 2.56 1.25 -13.17
N MET A 33 1.41 0.63 -12.88
CA MET A 33 0.35 0.44 -13.86
C MET A 33 -0.27 1.77 -14.31
N LEU A 34 -0.39 2.77 -13.43
CA LEU A 34 -0.86 4.11 -13.81
C LEU A 34 0.06 4.78 -14.82
N SER A 35 1.39 4.63 -14.67
CA SER A 35 2.35 5.11 -15.69
C SER A 35 2.11 4.44 -17.04
N ILE A 36 1.93 3.12 -17.06
CA ILE A 36 1.62 2.36 -18.28
C ILE A 36 0.28 2.82 -18.89
N SER A 37 -0.75 3.08 -18.08
CA SER A 37 -2.04 3.57 -18.55
C SER A 37 -1.95 4.95 -19.22
N VAL A 38 -1.05 5.83 -18.76
CA VAL A 38 -0.77 7.12 -19.41
C VAL A 38 -0.07 6.88 -20.75
N ASP A 39 0.95 6.02 -20.80
CA ASP A 39 1.68 5.71 -22.03
C ASP A 39 0.78 5.12 -23.12
N LEU A 40 -0.24 4.35 -22.72
CA LEU A 40 -1.25 3.76 -23.60
C LEU A 40 -2.42 4.70 -23.92
N ASN A 41 -2.38 5.96 -23.47
CA ASN A 41 -3.45 6.95 -23.62
C ASN A 41 -4.82 6.47 -23.09
N TYR A 42 -4.85 5.61 -22.07
CA TYR A 42 -6.07 5.21 -21.38
C TYR A 42 -6.53 6.22 -20.32
N MET A 43 -5.66 7.15 -19.94
CA MET A 43 -5.87 8.13 -18.89
C MET A 43 -4.96 9.35 -19.10
N SER A 44 -5.41 10.54 -18.70
CA SER A 44 -4.55 11.73 -18.72
C SER A 44 -3.46 11.66 -17.65
N LYS A 45 -2.36 12.37 -17.88
CA LYS A 45 -1.25 12.43 -16.93
C LYS A 45 -1.69 13.06 -15.61
N GLU A 46 -2.55 14.07 -15.65
CA GLU A 46 -3.04 14.80 -14.48
C GLU A 46 -3.92 13.92 -13.59
N GLU A 47 -4.79 13.11 -14.20
CA GLU A 47 -5.59 12.10 -13.47
C GLU A 47 -4.69 11.04 -12.83
N ALA A 48 -3.70 10.53 -13.58
CA ALA A 48 -2.75 9.54 -13.07
C ALA A 48 -1.93 10.08 -11.89
N GLU A 49 -1.39 11.30 -12.00
CA GLU A 49 -0.62 11.95 -10.94
C GLU A 49 -1.44 12.13 -9.66
N THR A 50 -2.72 12.49 -9.80
CA THR A 50 -3.65 12.59 -8.66
C THR A 50 -3.77 11.25 -7.93
N ILE A 51 -3.93 10.15 -8.68
CA ILE A 51 -4.06 8.81 -8.10
C ILE A 51 -2.71 8.35 -7.52
N VAL A 52 -1.60 8.57 -8.22
CA VAL A 52 -0.24 8.24 -7.76
C VAL A 52 0.05 8.89 -6.40
N ASN A 53 -0.27 10.18 -6.25
CA ASN A 53 -0.09 10.90 -4.99
C ASN A 53 -0.89 10.29 -3.84
N ARG A 54 -2.14 9.89 -4.08
CA ARG A 54 -2.95 9.17 -3.09
C ARG A 54 -2.31 7.84 -2.68
N TYR A 55 -1.78 7.08 -3.63
CA TYR A 55 -1.08 5.81 -3.35
C TYR A 55 0.28 5.99 -2.67
N ILE A 56 1.00 7.10 -2.92
CA ILE A 56 2.21 7.48 -2.17
C ILE A 56 1.84 7.73 -0.71
N THR A 57 0.81 8.55 -0.45
CA THR A 57 0.33 8.81 0.91
C THR A 57 -0.10 7.52 1.62
N LEU A 58 -0.86 6.66 0.94
CA LEU A 58 -1.27 5.36 1.48
C LEU A 58 -0.07 4.48 1.84
N SER A 59 0.90 4.35 0.95
CA SER A 59 2.12 3.55 1.17
C SER A 59 2.94 4.07 2.35
N SER A 60 3.01 5.40 2.52
CA SER A 60 3.65 6.04 3.67
C SER A 60 2.94 5.71 4.98
N ARG A 61 1.60 5.80 5.00
CA ARG A 61 0.78 5.44 6.18
C ARG A 61 0.95 3.98 6.57
N ILE A 62 0.89 3.05 5.61
CA ILE A 62 1.13 1.61 5.86
C ILE A 62 2.54 1.39 6.42
N SER A 63 3.54 2.07 5.87
CA SER A 63 4.93 1.95 6.34
C SER A 63 5.10 2.40 7.80
N ARG A 64 4.49 3.54 8.17
CA ARG A 64 4.51 4.03 9.55
C ARG A 64 3.75 3.10 10.49
N PHE A 65 2.65 2.52 10.03
CA PHE A 65 1.88 1.58 10.83
C PHE A 65 2.65 0.28 11.10
N ILE A 66 3.34 -0.27 10.09
CA ILE A 66 4.26 -1.41 10.30
C ILE A 66 5.35 -1.07 11.32
N GLN A 67 5.95 0.12 11.25
CA GLN A 67 6.97 0.56 12.21
C GLN A 67 6.41 0.65 13.63
N TYR A 68 5.22 1.21 13.79
CA TYR A 68 4.52 1.27 15.07
C TYR A 68 4.30 -0.12 15.66
N LEU A 69 3.75 -1.06 14.89
CA LEU A 69 3.53 -2.44 15.36
C LEU A 69 4.85 -3.11 15.79
N ASN A 70 5.93 -2.91 15.04
CA ASN A 70 7.25 -3.44 15.42
C ASN A 70 7.79 -2.86 16.73
N SER A 71 7.51 -1.59 17.03
CA SER A 71 7.93 -0.97 18.29
C SER A 71 7.07 -1.42 19.47
N SER A 72 5.78 -1.70 19.26
CA SER A 72 4.85 -2.13 20.29
C SER A 72 5.07 -3.57 20.75
N ILE A 73 5.49 -4.47 19.86
CA ILE A 73 5.77 -5.90 20.17
C ILE A 73 7.06 -6.08 21.01
N LYS A 74 7.95 -5.08 21.04
CA LYS A 74 9.22 -5.13 21.78
C LYS A 74 9.11 -4.70 23.26
N LYS A 75 7.90 -4.43 23.75
CA LYS A 75 7.62 -4.19 25.18
C LYS A 75 7.00 -5.43 25.80
#